data_AF-A0A2K0WIU3-F1
#
_entry.id   AF-A0A2K0WIU3-F1
#
_cell.length_a   1.000
_cell.length_b   1.000
_cell.length_c   1.000
_cell.angle_alpha   90.00
_cell.angle_beta   90.00
_cell.angle_gamma   90.00
#
_symmetry.space_group_name_H-M   'P 1'
#
loop_
_entity.id
_entity.type
_entity.pdbx_description
1 polymer ?
#
loop_
_entity_poly.entity_id
_entity_poly.type
_entity_poly.pdbx_seq_one_letter_code
_entity_poly.pdbx_strand_id
1 'polypeptide(L)'
;MSGLGTTSGEGISDIEMGNIHRSLRRQDVAHFALSTRRTFSTPLGSRNEANKQKIEEDGEVQVGKFRLEDLNINVTQIIDSLRSDLHFPVKEGYTMEGLPKFDDLTRYGITQDKERELWVFEVHRLNDAASSVKPPSLEGDPVWFGQADTSGYNCLHRLAMQVSYSVDICIHDNELVMLEHEPGLANDKAYDLAHRRICKIFDQDQGSVRYKRRIKIDSHNDEALHALINYITAVLARLLMRSMNGKLWVENCISVLAKFAAKCKIVGVDLPTAFEKTLEAHKDFQHRIAHESDVRGVQNVVEAIVSNSDDDRLAKQQKALQEDIDTSGARYFAEMSTFRQSMGMLIDSINVDLKWNEESVQKADIFETSSVIYHTGFDGKRTQLCQERDGDIGAASDQRAVDFAGVAFQIGLEIWDSLTPFDDREASSYTTVTWSRKSFSEAESTSHHTINSHDTQIQLGNMKEIIGAMVPYMMYCGGFASGLSSFAKVVMTISDPSTPNQYVGV
;
A
#
# COMPACT_ATOMS: atom_id res chain seq x y z
N MET A 1 -55.34 46.21 10.94
CA MET A 1 -55.22 44.76 11.15
C MET A 1 -54.07 44.26 10.30
N SER A 2 -52.96 43.92 10.97
CA SER A 2 -52.03 42.79 10.73
C SER A 2 -52.21 41.96 9.44
N GLY A 3 -51.16 41.56 8.71
CA GLY A 3 -49.73 41.58 9.02
C GLY A 3 -48.90 41.00 7.87
N LEU A 4 -47.63 41.39 7.87
CA LEU A 4 -46.54 41.09 6.94
C LEU A 4 -46.03 39.65 7.04
N GLY A 5 -45.39 39.18 5.96
CA GLY A 5 -44.58 37.95 5.95
C GLY A 5 -43.78 37.79 4.66
N THR A 6 -42.68 38.53 4.53
CA THR A 6 -41.56 38.28 3.59
C THR A 6 -40.64 37.20 4.15
N THR A 7 -40.11 36.31 3.29
CA THR A 7 -38.66 36.02 3.20
C THR A 7 -38.34 35.10 2.02
N SER A 8 -37.42 35.60 1.21
CA SER A 8 -36.67 34.97 0.14
C SER A 8 -35.68 33.95 0.69
N GLY A 9 -35.63 32.75 0.10
CA GLY A 9 -34.54 31.79 0.27
C GLY A 9 -33.80 31.64 -1.06
N GLU A 10 -32.55 32.09 -1.07
CA GLU A 10 -31.61 31.99 -2.18
C GLU A 10 -31.25 30.53 -2.46
N GLY A 11 -31.28 30.15 -3.74
CA GLY A 11 -30.78 28.87 -4.20
C GLY A 11 -29.25 28.89 -4.26
N ILE A 12 -28.62 28.03 -3.47
CA ILE A 12 -27.21 27.69 -3.63
C ILE A 12 -27.12 26.72 -4.81
N SER A 13 -26.40 27.13 -5.85
CA SER A 13 -26.23 26.36 -7.09
C SER A 13 -25.38 25.10 -6.88
N ASP A 14 -25.83 23.97 -7.42
CA ASP A 14 -25.13 22.66 -7.50
C ASP A 14 -23.79 22.67 -8.26
N ILE A 15 -23.28 23.85 -8.63
CA ILE A 15 -22.05 24.04 -9.41
C ILE A 15 -20.82 24.25 -8.49
N GLU A 16 -21.01 24.62 -7.22
CA GLU A 16 -19.88 24.83 -6.28
C GLU A 16 -19.38 23.56 -5.57
N MET A 17 -20.22 22.51 -5.41
CA MET A 17 -19.78 21.24 -4.82
C MET A 17 -18.93 20.37 -5.78
N GLY A 18 -19.12 20.53 -7.11
CA GLY A 18 -18.34 19.80 -8.11
C GLY A 18 -16.87 20.24 -8.22
N ASN A 19 -16.56 21.49 -7.86
CA ASN A 19 -15.19 22.04 -7.96
C ASN A 19 -14.33 21.73 -6.71
N ILE A 20 -14.94 21.51 -5.55
CA ILE A 20 -14.24 21.08 -4.33
C ILE A 20 -13.75 19.63 -4.46
N HIS A 21 -14.50 18.76 -5.13
CA HIS A 21 -14.13 17.35 -5.31
C HIS A 21 -12.98 17.09 -6.30
N ARG A 22 -12.82 17.92 -7.35
CA ARG A 22 -11.69 17.80 -8.30
C ARG A 22 -10.38 18.40 -7.78
N SER A 23 -10.44 19.37 -6.87
CA SER A 23 -9.25 20.00 -6.26
C SER A 23 -8.55 19.05 -5.28
N LEU A 24 -9.31 18.22 -4.57
CA LEU A 24 -8.79 17.30 -3.55
C LEU A 24 -7.95 16.15 -4.17
N ARG A 25 -8.40 15.51 -5.25
CA ARG A 25 -7.65 14.38 -5.86
C ARG A 25 -6.31 14.76 -6.49
N ARG A 26 -6.17 15.97 -7.05
CA ARG A 26 -4.89 16.42 -7.65
C ARG A 26 -3.82 16.81 -6.61
N GLN A 27 -4.21 17.12 -5.37
CA GLN A 27 -3.25 17.40 -4.29
C GLN A 27 -2.71 16.13 -3.63
N ASP A 28 -3.43 15.01 -3.71
CA ASP A 28 -3.14 13.79 -2.95
C ASP A 28 -1.96 12.96 -3.50
N VAL A 29 -1.66 13.03 -4.80
CA VAL A 29 -0.53 12.29 -5.41
C VAL A 29 0.79 13.10 -5.40
N ALA A 30 0.71 14.43 -5.44
CA ALA A 30 1.90 15.29 -5.58
C ALA A 30 2.58 15.67 -4.24
N HIS A 31 1.89 15.55 -3.09
CA HIS A 31 2.36 16.16 -1.84
C HIS A 31 3.10 15.24 -0.86
N PHE A 32 3.14 13.93 -1.08
CA PHE A 32 3.86 13.01 -0.18
C PHE A 32 5.39 13.06 -0.38
N ALA A 33 5.87 13.55 -1.53
CA ALA A 33 7.30 13.74 -1.80
C ALA A 33 7.94 14.95 -1.07
N LEU A 34 7.19 15.73 -0.28
CA LEU A 34 7.64 17.03 0.24
C LEU A 34 7.95 17.09 1.76
N SER A 35 7.88 15.98 2.51
CA SER A 35 8.19 16.02 3.96
C SER A 35 9.66 15.79 4.34
N THR A 36 10.58 15.73 3.38
CA THR A 36 12.04 15.59 3.65
C THR A 36 12.86 16.60 2.86
N ARG A 37 12.63 17.90 3.08
CA ARG A 37 13.57 18.96 2.68
C ARG A 37 14.39 19.44 3.87
N ARG A 38 15.51 18.76 4.16
CA ARG A 38 16.69 19.44 4.71
C ARG A 38 17.53 19.90 3.52
N THR A 39 17.62 21.22 3.35
CA THR A 39 18.41 21.86 2.29
C THR A 39 19.89 21.60 2.49
N PHE A 40 20.48 20.73 1.68
CA PHE A 40 21.93 20.72 1.44
C PHE A 40 22.20 21.42 0.11
N SER A 41 22.80 22.60 0.18
CA SER A 41 23.34 23.32 -0.97
C SER A 41 24.74 22.78 -1.28
N THR A 42 24.88 22.01 -2.35
CA THR A 42 26.19 21.72 -2.96
C THR A 42 26.47 22.67 -4.13
N PRO A 43 27.70 23.21 -4.26
CA PRO A 43 28.02 24.16 -5.30
C PRO A 43 28.22 23.47 -6.65
N LEU A 44 27.63 24.05 -7.70
CA LEU A 44 27.82 23.68 -9.11
C LEU A 44 29.26 24.00 -9.54
N GLY A 45 30.09 22.96 -9.66
CA GLY A 45 31.37 23.01 -10.34
C GLY A 45 31.25 22.41 -11.74
N SER A 46 31.48 23.24 -12.77
CA SER A 46 31.55 22.85 -14.17
C SER A 46 32.67 21.84 -14.44
N ARG A 47 32.32 20.63 -14.88
CA ARG A 47 33.29 19.64 -15.39
C ARG A 47 32.71 18.90 -16.59
N ASN A 48 32.71 19.58 -17.73
CA ASN A 48 32.41 18.98 -19.03
C ASN A 48 33.70 18.51 -19.73
N GLU A 49 33.53 17.48 -20.56
CA GLU A 49 34.37 17.01 -21.67
C GLU A 49 35.36 15.85 -21.48
N ALA A 50 35.68 15.39 -20.26
CA ALA A 50 36.59 14.24 -20.09
C ALA A 50 35.92 12.85 -20.03
N ASN A 51 34.58 12.77 -20.03
CA ASN A 51 33.85 11.51 -19.76
C ASN A 51 33.14 10.89 -20.97
N LYS A 52 33.33 11.43 -22.18
CA LYS A 52 32.64 10.95 -23.38
C LYS A 52 33.34 9.79 -24.11
N GLN A 53 34.56 9.44 -23.71
CA GLN A 53 35.35 8.36 -24.33
C GLN A 53 35.54 7.11 -23.45
N LYS A 54 34.90 7.06 -22.27
CA LYS A 54 34.99 5.91 -21.34
C LYS A 54 33.68 5.13 -21.18
N ILE A 55 32.75 5.30 -22.13
CA ILE A 55 31.41 4.67 -22.09
C ILE A 55 31.25 3.60 -23.18
N GLU A 56 32.22 3.42 -24.09
CA GLU A 56 32.14 2.42 -25.17
C GLU A 56 32.83 1.08 -24.87
N GLU A 57 33.44 0.89 -23.68
CA GLU A 57 34.11 -0.38 -23.30
C GLU A 57 33.61 -1.02 -22.00
N ASP A 58 32.63 -0.42 -21.30
CA ASP A 58 32.03 -1.05 -20.13
C ASP A 58 30.96 -2.04 -20.60
N GLY A 59 31.33 -3.33 -20.48
CA GLY A 59 30.55 -4.47 -20.93
C GLY A 59 29.11 -4.45 -20.47
N GLU A 60 28.26 -5.13 -21.24
CA GLU A 60 26.88 -5.48 -20.87
C GLU A 60 26.84 -5.79 -19.38
N VAL A 61 26.30 -4.84 -18.60
CA VAL A 61 25.90 -5.10 -17.23
C VAL A 61 24.86 -6.20 -17.36
N GLN A 62 25.27 -7.44 -17.13
CA GLN A 62 24.36 -8.57 -17.07
C GLN A 62 23.38 -8.24 -15.96
N VAL A 63 22.21 -7.72 -16.35
CA VAL A 63 21.11 -7.52 -15.42
C VAL A 63 20.80 -8.90 -14.89
N GLY A 64 21.19 -9.14 -13.64
CA GLY A 64 21.10 -10.44 -13.01
C GLY A 64 19.64 -10.85 -13.03
N LYS A 65 19.30 -11.83 -13.87
CA LYS A 65 17.95 -12.38 -13.90
C LYS A 65 17.65 -12.90 -12.50
N PHE A 66 16.74 -12.23 -11.78
CA PHE A 66 16.31 -12.66 -10.45
C PHE A 66 15.92 -14.14 -10.51
N ARG A 67 16.53 -14.97 -9.65
CA ARG A 67 16.17 -16.37 -9.50
C ARG A 67 15.37 -16.52 -8.23
N LEU A 68 14.21 -17.18 -8.33
CA LEU A 68 13.41 -17.56 -7.16
C LEU A 68 14.24 -18.34 -6.13
N GLU A 69 15.24 -19.08 -6.58
CA GLU A 69 16.17 -19.85 -5.73
C GLU A 69 17.04 -18.98 -4.82
N ASP A 70 17.26 -17.70 -5.18
CA ASP A 70 18.03 -16.76 -4.37
C ASP A 70 17.21 -16.19 -3.20
N LEU A 71 15.90 -16.48 -3.16
CA LEU A 71 14.99 -16.00 -2.12
C LEU A 71 15.15 -16.83 -0.84
N ASN A 72 15.85 -16.27 0.14
CA ASN A 72 16.01 -16.87 1.46
C ASN A 72 15.00 -16.28 2.47
N ILE A 73 13.79 -16.85 2.53
CA ILE A 73 12.79 -16.49 3.54
C ILE A 73 12.96 -17.37 4.79
N ASN A 74 13.42 -16.79 5.89
CA ASN A 74 13.49 -17.48 7.17
C ASN A 74 12.14 -17.40 7.91
N VAL A 75 11.24 -18.33 7.61
CA VAL A 75 9.88 -18.39 8.20
C VAL A 75 9.90 -18.40 9.73
N THR A 76 10.83 -19.15 10.34
CA THR A 76 10.93 -19.24 11.81
C THR A 76 11.21 -17.88 12.42
N GLN A 77 12.17 -17.15 11.84
CA GLN A 77 12.52 -15.83 12.33
C GLN A 77 11.40 -14.80 12.11
N ILE A 78 10.65 -14.93 11.02
CA ILE A 78 9.46 -14.09 10.78
C ILE A 78 8.38 -14.35 11.81
N ILE A 79 8.14 -15.63 12.16
CA ILE A 79 7.19 -16.00 13.21
C ILE A 79 7.62 -15.43 14.57
N ASP A 80 8.91 -15.42 14.86
CA ASP A 80 9.44 -14.79 16.06
C ASP A 80 9.24 -13.26 16.04
N SER A 81 9.42 -12.61 14.88
CA SER A 81 9.22 -11.17 14.73
C SER A 81 7.75 -10.72 14.81
N LEU A 82 6.79 -11.65 14.73
CA LEU A 82 5.38 -11.34 15.00
C LEU A 82 5.15 -10.82 16.43
N ARG A 83 6.08 -11.07 17.36
CA ARG A 83 6.01 -10.66 18.78
C ARG A 83 6.91 -9.47 19.10
N SER A 84 7.14 -8.59 18.13
CA SER A 84 7.97 -7.39 18.30
C SER A 84 7.45 -6.45 19.40
N ASP A 85 6.16 -6.50 19.73
CA ASP A 85 5.56 -5.80 20.87
C ASP A 85 6.05 -6.34 22.23
N LEU A 86 6.35 -7.64 22.29
CA LEU A 86 6.83 -8.29 23.51
C LEU A 86 8.34 -8.29 23.60
N HIS A 87 9.02 -8.48 22.47
CA HIS A 87 10.48 -8.57 22.40
C HIS A 87 10.98 -7.89 21.12
N PHE A 88 11.42 -6.65 21.23
CA PHE A 88 12.05 -5.93 20.12
C PHE A 88 13.58 -5.90 20.32
N PRO A 89 14.36 -6.54 19.43
CA PRO A 89 15.82 -6.54 19.55
C PRO A 89 16.39 -5.15 19.25
N VAL A 90 17.23 -4.68 20.16
CA VAL A 90 17.96 -3.42 20.07
C VAL A 90 19.44 -3.72 19.81
N LYS A 91 20.23 -2.69 19.45
CA LYS A 91 21.68 -2.81 19.33
C LYS A 91 22.30 -3.37 20.63
N GLU A 92 23.46 -4.01 20.49
CA GLU A 92 24.26 -4.52 21.61
C GLU A 92 23.62 -5.67 22.42
N GLY A 93 22.58 -6.33 21.88
CA GLY A 93 21.96 -7.50 22.50
C GLY A 93 20.88 -7.17 23.54
N TYR A 94 20.49 -5.90 23.68
CA TYR A 94 19.35 -5.50 24.48
C TYR A 94 18.03 -5.86 23.79
N THR A 95 16.98 -6.07 24.59
CA THR A 95 15.61 -6.31 24.10
C THR A 95 14.68 -5.38 24.84
N MET A 96 13.84 -4.64 24.11
CA MET A 96 12.74 -3.87 24.67
C MET A 96 11.51 -4.76 24.82
N GLU A 97 10.79 -4.59 25.92
CA GLU A 97 9.59 -5.35 26.25
C GLU A 97 8.42 -4.41 26.57
N GLY A 98 7.19 -4.91 26.40
CA GLY A 98 5.97 -4.17 26.74
C GLY A 98 5.70 -2.98 25.81
N LEU A 99 6.10 -3.10 24.54
CA LEU A 99 5.86 -2.08 23.53
C LEU A 99 4.39 -2.11 23.07
N PRO A 100 3.84 -0.98 22.59
CA PRO A 100 2.48 -0.93 22.07
C PRO A 100 2.30 -1.85 20.88
N LYS A 101 1.18 -2.58 20.88
CA LYS A 101 0.89 -3.58 19.87
C LYS A 101 0.15 -2.97 18.69
N PHE A 102 0.74 -3.12 17.51
CA PHE A 102 0.10 -2.77 16.25
C PHE A 102 -0.71 -3.94 15.67
N ASP A 103 -1.71 -3.63 14.85
CA ASP A 103 -2.61 -4.60 14.21
C ASP A 103 -3.35 -5.51 15.21
N ASP A 104 -3.62 -5.00 16.41
CA ASP A 104 -4.26 -5.77 17.48
C ASP A 104 -5.67 -6.25 17.10
N LEU A 105 -5.86 -7.58 17.11
CA LEU A 105 -7.15 -8.24 16.87
C LEU A 105 -7.96 -8.41 18.14
N THR A 106 -7.38 -8.21 19.32
CA THR A 106 -8.07 -8.45 20.59
C THR A 106 -9.23 -7.49 20.82
N ARG A 107 -9.10 -6.24 20.37
CA ARG A 107 -10.20 -5.27 20.27
C ARG A 107 -11.41 -5.83 19.52
N TYR A 108 -11.17 -6.66 18.52
CA TYR A 108 -12.21 -7.26 17.68
C TYR A 108 -12.76 -8.59 18.21
N GLY A 109 -12.43 -8.97 19.45
CA GLY A 109 -12.95 -10.17 20.11
C GLY A 109 -12.13 -11.44 19.84
N ILE A 110 -10.95 -11.31 19.25
CA ILE A 110 -10.04 -12.43 19.01
C ILE A 110 -9.09 -12.58 20.20
N THR A 111 -9.00 -13.77 20.79
CA THR A 111 -8.03 -14.02 21.87
C THR A 111 -6.59 -13.90 21.36
N GLN A 112 -5.64 -13.50 22.21
CA GLN A 112 -4.21 -13.38 21.83
C GLN A 112 -3.64 -14.67 21.20
N ASP A 113 -4.00 -15.85 21.74
CA ASP A 113 -3.54 -17.13 21.19
C ASP A 113 -4.06 -17.37 19.77
N LYS A 114 -5.36 -17.11 19.55
CA LYS A 114 -5.97 -17.27 18.23
C LYS A 114 -5.45 -16.26 17.22
N GLU A 115 -5.24 -15.02 17.63
CA GLU A 115 -4.61 -14.00 16.80
C GLU A 115 -3.23 -14.44 16.33
N ARG A 116 -2.41 -14.96 17.26
CA ARG A 116 -1.08 -15.48 16.91
C ARG A 116 -1.18 -16.64 15.92
N GLU A 117 -2.12 -17.57 16.11
CA GLU A 117 -2.37 -18.66 15.18
C GLU A 117 -2.73 -18.13 13.79
N LEU A 118 -3.60 -17.12 13.70
CA LEU A 118 -3.97 -16.47 12.44
C LEU A 118 -2.76 -15.81 11.76
N TRP A 119 -1.94 -15.09 12.51
CA TRP A 119 -0.73 -14.46 11.95
C TRP A 119 0.28 -15.50 11.44
N VAL A 120 0.51 -16.58 12.20
CA VAL A 120 1.39 -17.68 11.75
C VAL A 120 0.85 -18.33 10.48
N PHE A 121 -0.46 -18.57 10.41
CA PHE A 121 -1.10 -19.10 9.21
C PHE A 121 -0.86 -18.19 7.99
N GLU A 122 -1.04 -16.87 8.15
CA GLU A 122 -0.78 -15.91 7.07
C GLU A 122 0.70 -15.83 6.68
N VAL A 123 1.64 -15.93 7.63
CA VAL A 123 3.08 -15.97 7.31
C VAL A 123 3.40 -17.16 6.40
N HIS A 124 2.88 -18.35 6.72
CA HIS A 124 3.08 -19.53 5.86
C HIS A 124 2.47 -19.34 4.48
N ARG A 125 1.22 -18.88 4.40
CA ARG A 125 0.54 -18.64 3.11
C ARG A 125 1.30 -17.63 2.25
N LEU A 126 1.79 -16.55 2.82
CA LEU A 126 2.54 -15.51 2.10
C LEU A 126 3.93 -15.99 1.69
N ASN A 127 4.62 -16.77 2.54
CA ASN A 127 5.88 -17.41 2.19
C ASN A 127 5.72 -18.36 0.99
N ASP A 128 4.66 -19.19 1.01
CA ASP A 128 4.36 -20.13 -0.07
C ASP A 128 4.05 -19.38 -1.36
N ALA A 129 3.26 -18.30 -1.28
CA ALA A 129 2.99 -17.42 -2.41
C ALA A 129 4.24 -16.73 -2.95
N ALA A 130 5.18 -16.31 -2.09
CA ALA A 130 6.40 -15.64 -2.52
C ALA A 130 7.43 -16.60 -3.15
N SER A 131 7.56 -17.80 -2.59
CA SER A 131 8.60 -18.77 -2.95
C SER A 131 8.15 -19.78 -4.02
N SER A 132 6.85 -19.91 -4.27
CA SER A 132 6.33 -20.87 -5.25
C SER A 132 6.76 -20.52 -6.68
N VAL A 133 7.11 -21.55 -7.44
CA VAL A 133 7.37 -21.45 -8.89
C VAL A 133 6.08 -21.12 -9.65
N LYS A 134 4.92 -21.59 -9.17
CA LYS A 134 3.63 -21.32 -9.81
C LYS A 134 3.16 -19.90 -9.48
N PRO A 135 2.59 -19.13 -10.41
CA PRO A 135 1.97 -17.83 -10.13
C PRO A 135 0.91 -17.94 -9.03
N PRO A 136 0.70 -16.91 -8.19
CA PRO A 136 -0.45 -16.88 -7.30
C PRO A 136 -1.73 -16.89 -8.15
N SER A 137 -2.74 -17.64 -7.72
CA SER A 137 -4.05 -17.71 -8.37
C SER A 137 -5.13 -17.26 -7.41
N LEU A 138 -6.17 -16.58 -7.90
CA LEU A 138 -7.34 -16.27 -7.08
C LEU A 138 -8.06 -17.57 -6.69
N GLU A 139 -8.22 -17.77 -5.39
CA GLU A 139 -8.90 -18.94 -4.82
C GLU A 139 -10.43 -18.81 -4.94
N GLY A 140 -11.13 -19.92 -4.78
CA GLY A 140 -12.59 -19.94 -4.72
C GLY A 140 -13.31 -20.33 -6.00
N ASP A 141 -14.63 -20.49 -5.88
CA ASP A 141 -15.52 -20.82 -7.00
C ASP A 141 -15.76 -19.56 -7.85
N PRO A 142 -15.64 -19.63 -9.19
CA PRO A 142 -15.99 -18.51 -10.08
C PRO A 142 -17.37 -17.88 -9.80
N VAL A 143 -18.34 -18.66 -9.33
CA VAL A 143 -19.70 -18.20 -8.98
C VAL A 143 -19.68 -17.13 -7.88
N TRP A 144 -18.68 -17.14 -6.97
CA TRP A 144 -18.58 -16.14 -5.91
C TRP A 144 -18.34 -14.72 -6.42
N PHE A 145 -17.72 -14.59 -7.60
CA PHE A 145 -17.33 -13.31 -8.17
C PHE A 145 -18.25 -12.84 -9.31
N GLY A 146 -18.99 -13.77 -9.93
CA GLY A 146 -19.92 -13.49 -11.03
C GLY A 146 -19.28 -13.55 -12.43
N GLN A 147 -20.08 -13.18 -13.43
CA GLN A 147 -19.68 -13.18 -14.84
C GLN A 147 -19.05 -11.84 -15.25
N ALA A 148 -18.37 -11.81 -16.40
CA ALA A 148 -17.76 -10.61 -16.97
C ALA A 148 -18.82 -9.63 -17.51
N ASP A 149 -19.73 -9.16 -16.66
CA ASP A 149 -20.82 -8.25 -16.99
C ASP A 149 -20.94 -7.11 -15.95
N THR A 150 -21.87 -6.19 -16.17
CA THR A 150 -22.12 -5.09 -15.23
C THR A 150 -22.39 -5.58 -13.80
N SER A 151 -23.01 -6.75 -13.61
CA SER A 151 -23.32 -7.31 -12.29
C SER A 151 -22.04 -7.79 -11.59
N GLY A 152 -21.20 -8.56 -12.28
CA GLY A 152 -19.92 -9.03 -11.77
C GLY A 152 -18.96 -7.88 -11.42
N TYR A 153 -18.89 -6.84 -12.25
CA TYR A 153 -18.11 -5.64 -11.91
C TYR A 153 -18.66 -4.87 -10.70
N ASN A 154 -19.98 -4.84 -10.51
CA ASN A 154 -20.58 -4.30 -9.29
C ASN A 154 -20.32 -5.19 -8.06
N CYS A 155 -20.18 -6.50 -8.25
CA CYS A 155 -19.75 -7.44 -7.20
C CYS A 155 -18.30 -7.15 -6.77
N LEU A 156 -17.38 -7.05 -7.73
CA LEU A 156 -15.98 -6.66 -7.47
C LEU A 156 -15.88 -5.31 -6.78
N HIS A 157 -16.63 -4.31 -7.24
CA HIS A 157 -16.62 -3.00 -6.61
C HIS A 157 -17.05 -3.04 -5.13
N ARG A 158 -18.10 -3.81 -4.81
CA ARG A 158 -18.55 -4.02 -3.43
C ARG A 158 -17.49 -4.71 -2.57
N LEU A 159 -16.80 -5.73 -3.10
CA LEU A 159 -15.68 -6.37 -2.42
C LEU A 159 -14.51 -5.41 -2.22
N ALA A 160 -14.13 -4.65 -3.25
CA ALA A 160 -13.05 -3.66 -3.17
C ALA A 160 -13.35 -2.53 -2.16
N MET A 161 -14.61 -2.12 -2.03
CA MET A 161 -15.02 -1.20 -0.96
C MET A 161 -14.85 -1.82 0.43
N GLN A 162 -15.22 -3.10 0.62
CA GLN A 162 -15.01 -3.80 1.90
C GLN A 162 -13.52 -3.86 2.24
N VAL A 163 -12.66 -4.14 1.26
CA VAL A 163 -11.20 -4.10 1.45
C VAL A 163 -10.73 -2.69 1.81
N SER A 164 -11.15 -1.65 1.08
CA SER A 164 -10.78 -0.26 1.41
C SER A 164 -11.20 0.14 2.83
N TYR A 165 -12.40 -0.21 3.27
CA TYR A 165 -12.85 0.09 4.63
C TYR A 165 -12.06 -0.68 5.70
N SER A 166 -11.71 -1.92 5.40
CA SER A 166 -10.84 -2.72 6.27
C SER A 166 -9.44 -2.11 6.37
N VAL A 167 -8.91 -1.59 5.26
CA VAL A 167 -7.63 -0.86 5.19
C VAL A 167 -7.70 0.43 6.00
N ASP A 168 -8.77 1.24 5.83
CA ASP A 168 -8.97 2.48 6.59
C ASP A 168 -9.01 2.20 8.11
N ILE A 169 -9.69 1.13 8.55
CA ILE A 169 -9.70 0.70 9.97
C ILE A 169 -8.28 0.33 10.43
N CYS A 170 -7.52 -0.42 9.63
CA CYS A 170 -6.15 -0.80 10.00
C CYS A 170 -5.24 0.43 10.13
N ILE A 171 -5.31 1.37 9.17
CA ILE A 171 -4.56 2.63 9.20
C ILE A 171 -4.97 3.44 10.43
N HIS A 172 -6.27 3.65 10.64
CA HIS A 172 -6.78 4.45 11.76
C HIS A 172 -6.32 3.90 13.11
N ASP A 173 -6.50 2.60 13.36
CA ASP A 173 -6.07 1.97 14.61
C ASP A 173 -4.56 2.11 14.84
N ASN A 174 -3.74 1.90 13.80
CA ASN A 174 -2.30 1.93 13.92
C ASN A 174 -1.78 3.37 14.11
N GLU A 175 -2.36 4.36 13.42
CA GLU A 175 -2.02 5.75 13.65
C GLU A 175 -2.49 6.25 15.01
N LEU A 176 -3.59 5.72 15.56
CA LEU A 176 -4.02 6.03 16.92
C LEU A 176 -2.97 5.55 17.95
N VAL A 177 -2.40 4.36 17.75
CA VAL A 177 -1.27 3.87 18.57
C VAL A 177 -0.06 4.79 18.43
N MET A 178 0.26 5.25 17.21
CA MET A 178 1.36 6.22 16.99
C MET A 178 1.10 7.54 17.72
N LEU A 179 -0.10 8.10 17.60
CA LEU A 179 -0.47 9.36 18.25
C LEU A 179 -0.40 9.29 19.77
N GLU A 180 -0.71 8.12 20.35
CA GLU A 180 -0.66 7.89 21.80
C GLU A 180 0.78 7.75 22.33
N HIS A 181 1.64 7.05 21.60
CA HIS A 181 2.95 6.65 22.13
C HIS A 181 4.15 7.39 21.51
N GLU A 182 4.07 7.81 20.25
CA GLU A 182 5.15 8.49 19.53
C GLU A 182 4.58 9.50 18.51
N PRO A 183 3.92 10.58 18.97
CA PRO A 183 3.20 11.51 18.10
C PRO A 183 4.11 12.22 17.09
N GLY A 184 5.42 12.32 17.36
CA GLY A 184 6.38 12.90 16.42
C GLY A 184 6.60 12.08 15.15
N LEU A 185 6.22 10.80 15.16
CA LEU A 185 6.29 9.88 14.01
C LEU A 185 4.91 9.51 13.45
N ALA A 186 3.83 9.98 14.08
CA ALA A 186 2.47 9.75 13.60
C ALA A 186 2.24 10.48 12.26
N ASN A 187 1.40 9.89 11.42
CA ASN A 187 0.98 10.49 10.16
C ASN A 187 -0.45 11.02 10.29
N ASP A 188 -0.57 12.23 10.83
CA ASP A 188 -1.84 12.93 11.06
C ASP A 188 -2.73 12.94 9.82
N LYS A 189 -2.13 13.06 8.62
CA LYS A 189 -2.89 13.09 7.36
C LYS A 189 -3.51 11.73 7.05
N ALA A 190 -2.76 10.65 7.21
CA ALA A 190 -3.27 9.30 7.01
C ALA A 190 -4.38 8.98 8.03
N TYR A 191 -4.14 9.35 9.29
CA TYR A 191 -5.13 9.26 10.36
C TYR A 191 -6.43 10.02 10.02
N ASP A 192 -6.32 11.31 9.69
CA ASP A 192 -7.47 12.18 9.40
C ASP A 192 -8.24 11.71 8.15
N LEU A 193 -7.53 11.21 7.14
CA LEU A 193 -8.16 10.67 5.94
C LEU A 193 -8.95 9.39 6.26
N ALA A 194 -8.34 8.43 6.94
CA ALA A 194 -8.99 7.20 7.36
C ALA A 194 -10.19 7.48 8.28
N HIS A 195 -10.00 8.35 9.29
CA HIS A 195 -11.05 8.75 10.21
C HIS A 195 -12.24 9.40 9.48
N ARG A 196 -11.99 10.35 8.58
CA ARG A 196 -13.05 10.99 7.80
C ARG A 196 -13.80 10.01 6.91
N ARG A 197 -13.09 9.05 6.29
CA ARG A 197 -13.73 8.00 5.47
C ARG A 197 -14.64 7.12 6.34
N ILE A 198 -14.16 6.65 7.49
CA ILE A 198 -14.94 5.89 8.47
C ILE A 198 -16.21 6.66 8.89
N CYS A 199 -16.06 7.91 9.35
CA CYS A 199 -17.17 8.76 9.80
C CYS A 199 -18.14 9.18 8.69
N LYS A 200 -17.70 9.15 7.41
CA LYS A 200 -18.61 9.39 6.28
C LYS A 200 -19.60 8.23 6.14
N ILE A 201 -19.15 7.00 6.37
CA ILE A 201 -19.93 5.79 6.09
C ILE A 201 -20.77 5.37 7.31
N PHE A 202 -20.24 5.60 8.50
CA PHE A 202 -20.82 5.18 9.76
C PHE A 202 -21.31 6.36 10.60
N ASP A 203 -22.50 6.23 11.18
CA ASP A 203 -23.07 7.24 12.05
C ASP A 203 -22.61 7.02 13.48
N GLN A 204 -21.71 7.88 13.94
CA GLN A 204 -21.13 7.82 15.28
C GLN A 204 -22.18 7.97 16.39
N ASP A 205 -23.30 8.65 16.11
CA ASP A 205 -24.36 8.91 17.09
C ASP A 205 -25.40 7.78 17.17
N GLN A 206 -25.64 7.10 16.05
CA GLN A 206 -26.68 6.07 15.95
C GLN A 206 -26.15 4.63 15.97
N GLY A 207 -24.83 4.43 15.91
CA GLY A 207 -24.25 3.09 15.80
C GLY A 207 -24.73 2.37 14.53
N SER A 208 -24.96 3.10 13.44
CA SER A 208 -25.54 2.53 12.22
C SER A 208 -24.89 3.09 10.97
N VAL A 209 -24.91 2.31 9.88
CA VAL A 209 -24.39 2.76 8.59
C VAL A 209 -25.26 3.93 8.09
N ARG A 210 -24.66 5.11 7.88
CA ARG A 210 -25.37 6.33 7.41
C ARG A 210 -26.09 6.12 6.10
N TYR A 211 -25.47 5.32 5.23
CA TYR A 211 -26.00 4.98 3.93
C TYR A 211 -26.51 3.54 3.94
N LYS A 212 -27.77 3.32 3.53
CA LYS A 212 -28.35 1.98 3.25
C LYS A 212 -27.71 1.31 2.03
N ARG A 213 -26.42 1.50 1.83
CA ARG A 213 -25.70 0.93 0.71
C ARG A 213 -25.41 -0.53 1.05
N ARG A 214 -25.89 -1.45 0.20
CA ARG A 214 -25.51 -2.86 0.31
C ARG A 214 -24.04 -2.99 -0.10
N ILE A 215 -23.16 -2.91 0.89
CA ILE A 215 -21.71 -3.10 0.72
C ILE A 215 -21.39 -4.60 0.60
N LYS A 216 -22.15 -5.46 1.28
CA LYS A 216 -22.04 -6.92 1.12
C LYS A 216 -22.61 -7.40 -0.21
N ILE A 217 -22.02 -8.46 -0.74
CA ILE A 217 -22.58 -9.22 -1.87
C ILE A 217 -23.61 -10.22 -1.33
N ASP A 218 -24.52 -10.70 -2.18
CA ASP A 218 -25.71 -11.43 -1.72
C ASP A 218 -25.40 -12.86 -1.23
N SER A 219 -24.40 -13.54 -1.81
CA SER A 219 -23.97 -14.89 -1.44
C SER A 219 -22.45 -14.99 -1.39
N HIS A 220 -21.92 -15.82 -0.47
CA HIS A 220 -20.48 -16.08 -0.33
C HIS A 220 -19.62 -14.82 -0.11
N ASN A 221 -20.17 -13.81 0.57
CA ASN A 221 -19.48 -12.53 0.77
C ASN A 221 -18.15 -12.70 1.48
N ASP A 222 -18.16 -13.45 2.57
CA ASP A 222 -17.00 -13.55 3.46
C ASP A 222 -15.90 -14.39 2.78
N GLU A 223 -16.29 -15.47 2.07
CA GLU A 223 -15.38 -16.29 1.27
C GLU A 223 -14.78 -15.51 0.10
N ALA A 224 -15.58 -14.76 -0.66
CA ALA A 224 -15.10 -13.93 -1.76
C ALA A 224 -14.18 -12.80 -1.27
N LEU A 225 -14.52 -12.17 -0.14
CA LEU A 225 -13.70 -11.14 0.49
C LEU A 225 -12.36 -11.71 0.95
N HIS A 226 -12.36 -12.85 1.64
CA HIS A 226 -11.15 -13.51 2.11
C HIS A 226 -10.27 -13.96 0.95
N ALA A 227 -10.86 -14.51 -0.11
CA ALA A 227 -10.16 -14.90 -1.33
C ALA A 227 -9.52 -13.68 -2.04
N LEU A 228 -10.23 -12.56 -2.11
CA LEU A 228 -9.68 -11.32 -2.68
C LEU A 228 -8.50 -10.78 -1.84
N ILE A 229 -8.64 -10.73 -0.51
CA ILE A 229 -7.55 -10.30 0.39
C ILE A 229 -6.35 -11.24 0.27
N ASN A 230 -6.59 -12.56 0.22
CA ASN A 230 -5.55 -13.56 -0.01
C ASN A 230 -4.79 -13.28 -1.30
N TYR A 231 -5.52 -13.06 -2.38
CA TYR A 231 -4.93 -12.87 -3.69
C TYR A 231 -4.12 -11.57 -3.78
N ILE A 232 -4.69 -10.44 -3.34
CA ILE A 232 -4.00 -9.14 -3.30
C ILE A 232 -2.68 -9.26 -2.52
N THR A 233 -2.73 -9.82 -1.31
CA THR A 233 -1.55 -9.92 -0.45
C THR A 233 -0.53 -10.96 -0.94
N ALA A 234 -0.97 -12.02 -1.62
CA ALA A 234 -0.09 -13.01 -2.24
C ALA A 234 0.70 -12.42 -3.42
N VAL A 235 0.02 -11.70 -4.32
CA VAL A 235 0.69 -11.02 -5.45
C VAL A 235 1.62 -9.93 -4.94
N LEU A 236 1.19 -9.17 -3.92
CA LEU A 236 2.01 -8.12 -3.30
C LEU A 236 3.26 -8.70 -2.62
N ALA A 237 3.12 -9.78 -1.84
CA ALA A 237 4.26 -10.44 -1.22
C ALA A 237 5.28 -10.91 -2.27
N ARG A 238 4.81 -11.54 -3.35
CA ARG A 238 5.70 -11.93 -4.46
C ARG A 238 6.39 -10.74 -5.09
N LEU A 239 5.68 -9.64 -5.35
CA LEU A 239 6.28 -8.43 -5.90
C LEU A 239 7.35 -7.86 -4.98
N LEU A 240 7.06 -7.69 -3.69
CA LEU A 240 8.01 -7.15 -2.70
C LEU A 240 9.28 -8.00 -2.62
N MET A 241 9.13 -9.32 -2.63
CA MET A 241 10.24 -10.28 -2.53
C MET A 241 11.11 -10.32 -3.80
N ARG A 242 10.56 -9.95 -4.96
CA ARG A 242 11.31 -9.82 -6.22
C ARG A 242 11.86 -8.42 -6.49
N SER A 243 11.39 -7.42 -5.74
CA SER A 243 11.74 -6.02 -5.91
C SER A 243 13.00 -5.63 -5.13
N MET A 244 13.14 -6.15 -3.92
CA MET A 244 14.26 -5.86 -3.04
C MET A 244 14.63 -7.09 -2.24
N ASN A 245 15.89 -7.15 -1.84
CA ASN A 245 16.40 -8.16 -0.93
C ASN A 245 16.90 -7.51 0.37
N GLY A 246 17.12 -8.35 1.37
CA GLY A 246 17.69 -7.97 2.64
C GLY A 246 16.79 -8.35 3.81
N LYS A 247 17.43 -8.67 4.93
CA LYS A 247 16.80 -9.30 6.10
C LYS A 247 15.66 -8.44 6.67
N LEU A 248 15.94 -7.14 6.87
CA LEU A 248 14.94 -6.19 7.37
C LEU A 248 13.73 -6.10 6.44
N TRP A 249 13.96 -6.05 5.12
CA TRP A 249 12.90 -5.97 4.12
C TRP A 249 12.03 -7.23 4.12
N VAL A 250 12.64 -8.39 3.95
CA VAL A 250 11.93 -9.69 3.85
C VAL A 250 11.09 -9.94 5.11
N GLU A 251 11.70 -9.79 6.29
CA GLU A 251 11.02 -10.12 7.54
C GLU A 251 9.84 -9.19 7.83
N ASN A 252 10.04 -7.88 7.69
CA ASN A 252 8.99 -6.92 8.00
C ASN A 252 7.90 -6.89 6.93
N CYS A 253 8.21 -7.06 5.64
CA CYS A 253 7.19 -7.13 4.60
C CYS A 253 6.24 -8.31 4.83
N ILE A 254 6.76 -9.50 5.09
CA ILE A 254 5.91 -10.68 5.31
C ILE A 254 5.18 -10.59 6.66
N SER A 255 5.86 -10.20 7.74
CA SER A 255 5.26 -10.05 9.07
C SER A 255 4.11 -9.03 9.07
N VAL A 256 4.34 -7.83 8.51
CA VAL A 256 3.32 -6.79 8.44
C VAL A 256 2.18 -7.19 7.50
N LEU A 257 2.46 -7.77 6.33
CA LEU A 257 1.39 -8.26 5.45
C LEU A 257 0.57 -9.37 6.09
N ALA A 258 1.17 -10.26 6.87
CA ALA A 258 0.46 -11.33 7.58
C ALA A 258 -0.50 -10.76 8.62
N LYS A 259 -0.04 -9.83 9.46
CA LYS A 259 -0.87 -9.14 10.45
C LYS A 259 -1.99 -8.35 9.78
N PHE A 260 -1.66 -7.62 8.72
CA PHE A 260 -2.60 -6.82 7.95
C PHE A 260 -3.68 -7.69 7.29
N ALA A 261 -3.29 -8.77 6.61
CA ALA A 261 -4.23 -9.70 5.97
C ALA A 261 -5.19 -10.31 6.99
N ALA A 262 -4.68 -10.79 8.14
CA ALA A 262 -5.50 -11.32 9.22
C ALA A 262 -6.48 -10.27 9.73
N LYS A 263 -6.01 -9.04 10.01
CA LYS A 263 -6.87 -7.96 10.48
C LYS A 263 -7.94 -7.59 9.48
N CYS A 264 -7.60 -7.39 8.20
CA CYS A 264 -8.57 -7.07 7.16
C CYS A 264 -9.66 -8.14 7.03
N LYS A 265 -9.31 -9.43 7.14
CA LYS A 265 -10.30 -10.52 7.10
C LYS A 265 -11.23 -10.51 8.29
N ILE A 266 -10.73 -10.18 9.49
CA ILE A 266 -11.54 -10.12 10.71
C ILE A 266 -12.47 -8.90 10.67
N VAL A 267 -11.95 -7.70 10.41
CA VAL A 267 -12.75 -6.48 10.42
C VAL A 267 -13.69 -6.38 9.22
N GLY A 268 -13.30 -6.95 8.08
CA GLY A 268 -14.08 -6.92 6.84
C GLY A 268 -15.36 -7.78 6.89
N VAL A 269 -15.38 -8.83 7.73
CA VAL A 269 -16.56 -9.70 7.91
C VAL A 269 -17.69 -8.94 8.61
N ASP A 270 -17.37 -8.11 9.60
CA ASP A 270 -18.34 -7.31 10.35
C ASP A 270 -17.89 -5.85 10.49
N LEU A 271 -17.92 -5.15 9.34
CA LEU A 271 -17.54 -3.75 9.26
C LEU A 271 -18.31 -2.83 10.23
N PRO A 272 -19.64 -2.96 10.42
CA PRO A 272 -20.36 -2.13 11.41
C PRO A 272 -19.76 -2.24 12.82
N THR A 273 -19.63 -3.46 13.35
CA THR A 273 -19.05 -3.68 14.68
C THR A 273 -17.59 -3.22 14.73
N ALA A 274 -16.83 -3.40 13.65
CA ALA A 274 -15.46 -2.94 13.58
C ALA A 274 -15.36 -1.41 13.64
N PHE A 275 -16.20 -0.68 12.89
CA PHE A 275 -16.25 0.78 12.95
C PHE A 275 -16.62 1.30 14.35
N GLU A 276 -17.60 0.69 15.02
CA GLU A 276 -17.97 1.05 16.40
C GLU A 276 -16.75 0.97 17.33
N LYS A 277 -16.04 -0.16 17.29
CA LYS A 277 -14.86 -0.41 18.14
C LYS A 277 -13.70 0.54 17.84
N THR A 278 -13.45 0.83 16.56
CA THR A 278 -12.42 1.80 16.13
C THR A 278 -12.77 3.22 16.61
N LEU A 279 -14.03 3.63 16.51
CA LEU A 279 -14.49 4.94 16.94
C LEU A 279 -14.55 5.07 18.47
N GLU A 280 -14.87 4.00 19.18
CA GLU A 280 -14.76 3.93 20.65
C GLU A 280 -13.32 4.15 21.11
N ALA A 281 -12.36 3.44 20.50
CA ALA A 281 -10.94 3.61 20.80
C ALA A 281 -10.47 5.06 20.57
N HIS A 282 -10.97 5.72 19.51
CA HIS A 282 -10.70 7.14 19.28
C HIS A 282 -11.25 8.04 20.39
N LYS A 283 -12.50 7.82 20.84
CA LYS A 283 -13.11 8.60 21.92
C LYS A 283 -12.31 8.43 23.22
N ASP A 284 -11.91 7.21 23.53
CA ASP A 284 -11.10 6.93 24.72
C ASP A 284 -9.75 7.66 24.67
N PHE A 285 -9.10 7.67 23.51
CA PHE A 285 -7.87 8.42 23.29
C PHE A 285 -8.08 9.94 23.47
N GLN A 286 -9.14 10.51 22.90
CA GLN A 286 -9.47 11.93 23.09
C GLN A 286 -9.71 12.27 24.57
N HIS A 287 -10.40 11.40 25.31
CA HIS A 287 -10.60 11.57 26.75
C HIS A 287 -9.26 11.54 27.52
N ARG A 288 -8.35 10.62 27.19
CA ARG A 288 -7.01 10.58 27.80
C ARG A 288 -6.22 11.85 27.55
N ILE A 289 -6.17 12.33 26.30
CA ILE A 289 -5.46 13.57 25.95
C ILE A 289 -6.06 14.79 26.66
N ALA A 290 -7.39 14.91 26.70
CA ALA A 290 -8.05 16.02 27.38
C ALA A 290 -7.66 16.07 28.87
N HIS A 291 -7.62 14.92 29.54
CA HIS A 291 -7.22 14.83 30.94
C HIS A 291 -5.70 15.01 31.16
N GLU A 292 -4.84 14.57 30.25
CA GLU A 292 -3.39 14.76 30.36
C GLU A 292 -2.94 16.20 30.07
N SER A 293 -3.67 16.93 29.22
CA SER A 293 -3.36 18.33 28.90
C SER A 293 -3.43 19.27 30.11
N ASP A 294 -4.24 18.92 31.12
CA ASP A 294 -4.29 19.61 32.42
C ASP A 294 -3.07 19.29 33.31
N VAL A 295 -2.35 18.20 33.06
CA VAL A 295 -1.20 17.74 33.87
C VAL A 295 0.14 18.15 33.24
N ARG A 296 0.29 18.07 31.91
CA ARG A 296 1.55 18.43 31.21
C ARG A 296 1.86 19.93 31.16
N GLY A 297 0.89 20.80 31.45
CA GLY A 297 1.12 22.23 31.64
C GLY A 297 2.14 22.57 32.73
N VAL A 298 2.46 21.62 33.63
CA VAL A 298 3.45 21.76 34.70
C VAL A 298 4.83 21.18 34.31
N GLN A 299 4.91 20.20 33.40
CA GLN A 299 6.16 19.49 33.08
C GLN A 299 7.11 20.30 32.18
N ASN A 300 6.57 21.13 31.27
CA ASN A 300 7.38 21.99 30.38
C ASN A 300 8.11 23.14 31.12
N VAL A 301 7.79 23.37 32.40
CA VAL A 301 8.48 24.35 33.26
C VAL A 301 9.66 23.71 34.02
N VAL A 302 9.68 22.39 34.17
CA VAL A 302 10.71 21.69 34.96
C VAL A 302 11.96 21.36 34.13
N GLU A 303 11.83 21.15 32.81
CA GLU A 303 12.98 20.92 31.92
C GLU A 303 13.81 22.19 31.65
N ALA A 304 13.30 23.38 31.96
CA ALA A 304 14.06 24.63 31.82
C ALA A 304 14.93 24.98 33.05
N ILE A 305 14.83 24.22 34.17
CA ILE A 305 15.40 24.64 35.47
C ILE A 305 16.47 23.67 36.02
N VAL A 306 16.69 22.50 35.42
CA VAL A 306 17.63 21.47 35.90
C VAL A 306 18.55 21.09 34.74
N SER A 307 19.90 21.17 34.73
CA SER A 307 20.91 21.34 35.76
C SER A 307 22.24 21.70 35.06
N ASN A 308 22.90 22.78 35.51
CA ASN A 308 24.30 23.11 35.21
C ASN A 308 25.20 22.58 36.34
N SER A 309 25.42 21.26 36.43
CA SER A 309 26.36 20.68 37.41
C SER A 309 27.36 19.74 36.75
N ASP A 310 28.64 20.07 36.90
CA ASP A 310 29.85 19.48 36.29
C ASP A 310 30.20 18.02 36.70
N ASP A 311 29.25 17.17 37.11
CA ASP A 311 29.52 15.76 37.44
C ASP A 311 29.19 14.80 36.26
N ASP A 312 29.68 15.20 35.09
CA ASP A 312 29.03 14.99 33.80
C ASP A 312 29.61 13.83 32.97
N ARG A 313 30.26 12.83 33.58
CA ARG A 313 30.69 11.62 32.84
C ARG A 313 29.75 10.44 33.02
N LEU A 314 29.32 10.16 34.25
CA LEU A 314 28.33 9.11 34.52
C LEU A 314 26.94 9.54 34.07
N ALA A 315 26.61 10.83 34.22
CA ALA A 315 25.39 11.43 33.69
C ALA A 315 25.40 11.49 32.15
N LYS A 316 26.54 11.82 31.49
CA LYS A 316 26.65 11.69 30.01
C LYS A 316 26.62 10.25 29.53
N GLN A 317 27.17 9.30 30.28
CA GLN A 317 27.14 7.89 29.89
C GLN A 317 25.74 7.30 30.09
N GLN A 318 25.07 7.61 31.20
CA GLN A 318 23.66 7.30 31.40
C GLN A 318 22.78 8.02 30.40
N LYS A 319 23.03 9.30 30.09
CA LYS A 319 22.30 10.05 29.06
C LYS A 319 22.58 9.54 27.65
N ALA A 320 23.79 9.08 27.34
CA ALA A 320 24.10 8.44 26.06
C ALA A 320 23.43 7.06 25.96
N LEU A 321 23.40 6.29 27.06
CA LEU A 321 22.63 5.04 27.17
C LEU A 321 21.11 5.32 27.09
N GLN A 322 20.63 6.41 27.69
CA GLN A 322 19.23 6.83 27.65
C GLN A 322 18.87 7.38 26.26
N GLU A 323 19.75 8.14 25.61
CA GLU A 323 19.59 8.63 24.22
C GLU A 323 19.64 7.46 23.23
N ASP A 324 20.43 6.41 23.47
CA ASP A 324 20.41 5.17 22.69
C ASP A 324 19.13 4.35 22.94
N ILE A 325 18.61 4.34 24.18
CA ILE A 325 17.33 3.67 24.53
C ILE A 325 16.12 4.44 23.98
N ASP A 326 16.14 5.77 24.04
CA ASP A 326 15.11 6.67 23.49
C ASP A 326 15.12 6.61 21.95
N THR A 327 16.31 6.51 21.32
CA THR A 327 16.39 6.22 19.89
C THR A 327 16.02 4.78 19.54
N SER A 328 16.11 3.83 20.47
CA SER A 328 15.71 2.44 20.25
C SER A 328 14.18 2.26 20.28
N GLY A 329 13.50 2.96 21.19
CA GLY A 329 12.04 3.08 21.15
C GLY A 329 11.58 3.74 19.86
N ALA A 330 12.20 4.87 19.50
CA ALA A 330 11.93 5.56 18.24
C ALA A 330 12.17 4.66 17.01
N ARG A 331 13.17 3.76 17.07
CA ARG A 331 13.42 2.78 16.01
C ARG A 331 12.26 1.78 15.86
N TYR A 332 11.73 1.24 16.96
CA TYR A 332 10.55 0.38 16.91
C TYR A 332 9.40 1.08 16.20
N PHE A 333 9.04 2.29 16.64
CA PHE A 333 7.95 3.06 16.04
C PHE A 333 8.24 3.45 14.59
N ALA A 334 9.47 3.81 14.25
CA ALA A 334 9.87 4.12 12.87
C ALA A 334 9.76 2.90 11.95
N GLU A 335 10.19 1.72 12.38
CA GLU A 335 10.03 0.46 11.63
C GLU A 335 8.55 0.11 11.50
N MET A 336 7.79 0.11 12.60
CA MET A 336 6.37 -0.24 12.57
C MET A 336 5.55 0.71 11.68
N SER A 337 5.79 2.02 11.80
CA SER A 337 5.15 3.08 11.01
C SER A 337 5.50 2.96 9.52
N THR A 338 6.80 2.88 9.20
CA THR A 338 7.28 2.81 7.81
C THR A 338 6.63 1.66 7.05
N PHE A 339 6.68 0.45 7.60
CA PHE A 339 6.14 -0.72 6.91
C PHE A 339 4.61 -0.69 6.86
N ARG A 340 3.91 -0.32 7.94
CA ARG A 340 2.43 -0.34 7.95
C ARG A 340 1.81 0.72 7.07
N GLN A 341 2.28 1.96 7.16
CA GLN A 341 1.79 3.05 6.32
C GLN A 341 2.02 2.71 4.85
N SER A 342 3.22 2.20 4.52
CA SER A 342 3.55 1.83 3.15
C SER A 342 2.69 0.65 2.66
N MET A 343 2.47 -0.40 3.46
CA MET A 343 1.58 -1.50 3.07
C MET A 343 0.14 -1.06 2.89
N GLY A 344 -0.38 -0.23 3.81
CA GLY A 344 -1.71 0.36 3.69
C GLY A 344 -1.86 1.17 2.41
N MET A 345 -0.88 2.03 2.09
CA MET A 345 -0.85 2.80 0.84
C MET A 345 -0.79 1.93 -0.42
N LEU A 346 0.06 0.90 -0.43
CA LEU A 346 0.20 0.00 -1.58
C LEU A 346 -1.10 -0.79 -1.83
N ILE A 347 -1.75 -1.25 -0.76
CA ILE A 347 -3.03 -1.96 -0.86
C ILE A 347 -4.16 -1.00 -1.26
N ASP A 348 -4.21 0.23 -0.73
CA ASP A 348 -5.21 1.21 -1.17
C ASP A 348 -5.02 1.54 -2.66
N SER A 349 -3.77 1.70 -3.13
CA SER A 349 -3.46 1.93 -4.55
C SER A 349 -4.02 0.84 -5.46
N ILE A 350 -3.87 -0.43 -5.08
CA ILE A 350 -4.46 -1.57 -5.82
C ILE A 350 -5.99 -1.48 -5.83
N ASN A 351 -6.60 -1.12 -4.69
CA ASN A 351 -8.06 -1.11 -4.55
C ASN A 351 -8.74 0.06 -5.28
N VAL A 352 -8.05 1.18 -5.49
CA VAL A 352 -8.60 2.37 -6.17
C VAL A 352 -9.19 1.99 -7.53
N ASP A 353 -8.44 1.24 -8.35
CA ASP A 353 -8.86 0.86 -9.71
C ASP A 353 -9.75 -0.40 -9.75
N LEU A 354 -9.79 -1.20 -8.68
CA LEU A 354 -10.77 -2.30 -8.57
C LEU A 354 -12.19 -1.75 -8.36
N LYS A 355 -12.31 -0.56 -7.76
CA LYS A 355 -13.56 0.18 -7.64
C LYS A 355 -13.85 0.91 -8.96
N TRP A 356 -15.13 1.11 -9.27
CA TRP A 356 -15.51 2.09 -10.28
C TRP A 356 -15.99 3.37 -9.60
N ASN A 357 -15.92 4.49 -10.30
CA ASN A 357 -16.41 5.76 -9.81
C ASN A 357 -17.93 5.85 -10.01
N GLU A 358 -18.71 5.73 -8.93
CA GLU A 358 -20.17 5.85 -8.97
C GLU A 358 -20.67 7.23 -9.40
N GLU A 359 -19.84 8.26 -9.25
CA GLU A 359 -20.17 9.60 -9.74
C GLU A 359 -20.02 9.68 -11.26
N SER A 360 -19.36 8.69 -11.88
CA SER A 360 -19.32 8.59 -13.33
C SER A 360 -20.68 8.11 -13.85
N VAL A 361 -21.09 8.68 -14.98
CA VAL A 361 -22.29 8.24 -15.71
C VAL A 361 -22.06 6.88 -16.39
N GLN A 362 -20.82 6.39 -16.40
CA GLN A 362 -20.44 5.14 -17.05
C GLN A 362 -20.84 3.95 -16.18
N LYS A 363 -21.18 2.83 -16.83
CA LYS A 363 -21.45 1.57 -16.12
C LYS A 363 -20.14 0.98 -15.61
N ALA A 364 -20.22 0.18 -14.56
CA ALA A 364 -19.07 -0.46 -13.93
C ALA A 364 -18.19 -1.30 -14.88
N ASP A 365 -18.78 -1.85 -15.94
CA ASP A 365 -18.16 -2.69 -16.96
C ASP A 365 -17.67 -1.92 -18.21
N ILE A 366 -17.82 -0.59 -18.24
CA ILE A 366 -17.36 0.26 -19.34
C ILE A 366 -16.12 1.01 -18.88
N PHE A 367 -14.95 0.50 -19.23
CA PHE A 367 -13.68 1.17 -19.00
C PHE A 367 -12.60 0.67 -19.97
N GLU A 368 -11.58 1.49 -20.17
CA GLU A 368 -10.34 1.12 -20.84
C GLU A 368 -9.18 1.64 -20.00
N THR A 369 -8.26 0.74 -19.65
CA THR A 369 -7.03 1.09 -18.94
C THR A 369 -5.85 0.60 -19.75
N SER A 370 -4.81 1.42 -19.86
CA SER A 370 -3.60 1.07 -20.59
C SER A 370 -2.36 1.52 -19.83
N SER A 371 -1.25 0.79 -19.99
CA SER A 371 0.03 1.18 -19.40
C SER A 371 1.17 0.71 -20.28
N VAL A 372 2.11 1.62 -20.57
CA VAL A 372 3.24 1.39 -21.46
C VAL A 372 4.52 1.89 -20.80
N ILE A 373 5.55 1.03 -20.80
CA ILE A 373 6.93 1.44 -20.53
C ILE A 373 7.65 1.53 -21.88
N TYR A 374 8.26 2.68 -22.13
CA TYR A 374 9.01 2.91 -23.36
C TYR A 374 10.35 3.61 -23.09
N HIS A 375 11.32 3.41 -23.97
CA HIS A 375 12.55 4.18 -23.96
C HIS A 375 12.30 5.56 -24.55
N THR A 376 12.73 6.60 -23.84
CA THR A 376 12.57 7.99 -24.30
C THR A 376 13.55 8.37 -25.42
N GLY A 377 14.56 7.52 -25.69
CA GLY A 377 15.68 7.83 -26.58
C GLY A 377 16.70 8.80 -25.99
N PHE A 378 16.48 9.30 -24.77
CA PHE A 378 17.37 10.21 -24.07
C PHE A 378 18.05 9.51 -22.89
N ASP A 379 19.39 9.43 -22.91
CA ASP A 379 20.22 8.82 -21.86
C ASP A 379 19.80 7.38 -21.46
N GLY A 380 19.21 6.61 -22.38
CA GLY A 380 18.71 5.26 -22.08
C GLY A 380 17.56 5.23 -21.06
N LYS A 381 16.94 6.38 -20.75
CA LYS A 381 15.89 6.45 -19.72
C LYS A 381 14.60 5.82 -20.20
N ARG A 382 14.04 4.97 -19.34
CA ARG A 382 12.70 4.40 -19.49
C ARG A 382 11.69 5.31 -18.81
N THR A 383 10.53 5.48 -19.43
CA THR A 383 9.39 6.20 -18.86
C THR A 383 8.17 5.30 -18.93
N GLN A 384 7.37 5.33 -17.89
CA GLN A 384 6.05 4.74 -17.86
C GLN A 384 4.98 5.80 -18.12
N LEU A 385 4.00 5.47 -18.95
CA LEU A 385 2.76 6.22 -19.13
C LEU A 385 1.60 5.27 -18.92
N CYS A 386 0.59 5.70 -18.18
CA CYS A 386 -0.59 4.88 -17.91
C CYS A 386 -1.87 5.71 -17.88
N GLN A 387 -2.97 5.05 -18.19
CA GLN A 387 -4.34 5.54 -18.08
C GLN A 387 -5.07 4.63 -17.09
N GLU A 388 -5.49 5.23 -15.99
CA GLU A 388 -6.22 4.60 -14.89
C GLU A 388 -7.72 4.48 -15.21
N ARG A 389 -8.46 3.72 -14.41
CA ARG A 389 -9.85 3.35 -14.74
C ARG A 389 -10.80 4.53 -14.74
N ASP A 390 -10.54 5.55 -13.94
CA ASP A 390 -11.34 6.78 -13.90
C ASP A 390 -10.95 7.79 -14.98
N GLY A 391 -9.99 7.45 -15.83
CA GLY A 391 -9.49 8.27 -16.93
C GLY A 391 -8.30 9.17 -16.55
N ASP A 392 -7.83 9.10 -15.30
CA ASP A 392 -6.61 9.81 -14.91
C ASP A 392 -5.39 9.25 -15.66
N ILE A 393 -4.48 10.16 -16.02
CA ILE A 393 -3.25 9.82 -16.76
C ILE A 393 -2.07 10.00 -15.82
N GLY A 394 -1.38 8.90 -15.53
CA GLY A 394 -0.18 8.86 -14.71
C GLY A 394 1.08 8.70 -15.56
N ALA A 395 2.19 9.30 -15.14
CA ALA A 395 3.50 9.07 -15.75
C ALA A 395 4.59 9.00 -14.69
N ALA A 396 5.55 8.10 -14.87
CA ALA A 396 6.71 7.93 -14.00
C ALA A 396 8.00 7.82 -14.80
N SER A 397 9.00 8.61 -14.41
CA SER A 397 10.36 8.59 -14.98
C SER A 397 11.44 8.32 -13.92
N ASP A 398 11.04 8.12 -12.65
CA ASP A 398 11.94 7.63 -11.60
C ASP A 398 12.33 6.19 -11.95
N GLN A 399 13.63 5.94 -12.14
CA GLN A 399 14.14 4.66 -12.60
C GLN A 399 13.65 3.49 -11.73
N ARG A 400 13.64 3.65 -10.40
CA ARG A 400 13.18 2.60 -9.48
C ARG A 400 11.69 2.32 -9.63
N ALA A 401 10.87 3.36 -9.80
CA ALA A 401 9.45 3.18 -10.07
C ALA A 401 9.23 2.41 -11.38
N VAL A 402 9.93 2.79 -12.45
CA VAL A 402 9.80 2.12 -13.76
C VAL A 402 10.27 0.67 -13.71
N ASP A 403 11.35 0.40 -12.98
CA ASP A 403 11.84 -0.96 -12.82
C ASP A 403 10.90 -1.81 -11.95
N PHE A 404 10.34 -1.27 -10.86
CA PHE A 404 9.32 -1.95 -10.06
C PHE A 404 8.06 -2.25 -10.87
N ALA A 405 7.64 -1.34 -11.73
CA ALA A 405 6.60 -1.62 -12.72
C ALA A 405 7.04 -2.76 -13.66
N GLY A 406 8.30 -2.81 -14.08
CA GLY A 406 8.87 -3.93 -14.82
C GLY A 406 8.76 -5.28 -14.09
N VAL A 407 9.07 -5.32 -12.78
CA VAL A 407 8.90 -6.52 -11.94
C VAL A 407 7.41 -6.92 -11.87
N ALA A 408 6.52 -5.96 -11.64
CA ALA A 408 5.08 -6.19 -11.59
C ALA A 408 4.53 -6.72 -12.93
N PHE A 409 5.00 -6.17 -14.06
CA PHE A 409 4.66 -6.66 -15.39
C PHE A 409 5.12 -8.10 -15.61
N GLN A 410 6.33 -8.45 -15.16
CA GLN A 410 6.84 -9.82 -15.27
C GLN A 410 6.01 -10.81 -14.44
N ILE A 411 5.58 -10.43 -13.23
CA ILE A 411 4.64 -11.23 -12.42
C ILE A 411 3.28 -11.31 -13.11
N GLY A 412 2.81 -10.21 -13.71
CA GLY A 412 1.61 -10.16 -14.54
C GLY A 412 1.65 -11.18 -15.67
N LEU A 413 2.74 -11.23 -16.44
CA LEU A 413 2.93 -12.22 -17.51
C LEU A 413 2.80 -13.66 -16.98
N GLU A 414 3.47 -13.98 -15.88
CA GLU A 414 3.39 -15.32 -15.26
C GLU A 414 1.95 -15.69 -14.89
N ILE A 415 1.19 -14.72 -14.36
CA ILE A 415 -0.23 -14.92 -14.00
C ILE A 415 -1.09 -15.04 -15.25
N TRP A 416 -0.97 -14.11 -16.21
CA TRP A 416 -1.79 -14.05 -17.42
C TRP A 416 -1.60 -15.28 -18.31
N ASP A 417 -0.38 -15.83 -18.39
CA ASP A 417 -0.09 -17.08 -19.10
C ASP A 417 -0.77 -18.31 -18.45
N SER A 418 -1.17 -18.20 -17.18
CA SER A 418 -1.88 -19.26 -16.45
C SER A 418 -3.41 -19.12 -16.48
N LEU A 419 -3.93 -17.99 -16.96
CA LEU A 419 -5.37 -17.74 -17.04
C LEU A 419 -6.00 -18.60 -18.14
N THR A 420 -7.25 -19.00 -17.93
CA THR A 420 -7.97 -19.82 -18.91
C THR A 420 -8.66 -18.93 -19.93
N PRO A 421 -8.32 -19.02 -21.24
CA PRO A 421 -9.01 -18.25 -22.26
C PRO A 421 -10.49 -18.61 -22.32
N PHE A 422 -11.31 -17.60 -22.54
CA PHE A 422 -12.73 -17.76 -22.76
C PHE A 422 -13.00 -18.20 -24.20
N ASP A 423 -13.54 -19.42 -24.37
CA ASP A 423 -13.89 -19.99 -25.69
C ASP A 423 -15.41 -20.24 -25.79
N ASP A 424 -16.19 -19.18 -25.58
CA ASP A 424 -17.63 -19.23 -25.81
C ASP A 424 -18.03 -18.21 -26.89
N ARG A 425 -18.41 -18.73 -28.05
CA ARG A 425 -18.90 -17.93 -29.18
C ARG A 425 -20.29 -17.35 -28.94
N GLU A 426 -21.00 -17.80 -27.90
CA GLU A 426 -22.39 -17.42 -27.62
C GLU A 426 -22.54 -16.43 -26.45
N ALA A 427 -21.50 -16.21 -25.65
CA ALA A 427 -21.63 -15.31 -24.51
C ALA A 427 -21.63 -13.82 -24.91
N SER A 428 -22.46 -13.06 -24.21
CA SER A 428 -22.73 -11.66 -24.54
C SER A 428 -21.71 -10.66 -23.99
N SER A 429 -20.82 -11.07 -23.08
CA SER A 429 -19.89 -10.14 -22.42
C SER A 429 -18.58 -10.81 -22.01
N TYR A 430 -17.48 -10.09 -22.20
CA TYR A 430 -16.13 -10.53 -21.88
C TYR A 430 -15.24 -9.31 -21.64
N THR A 431 -14.13 -9.52 -20.95
CA THR A 431 -13.07 -8.53 -20.78
C THR A 431 -11.85 -8.96 -21.56
N THR A 432 -11.29 -8.03 -22.33
CA THR A 432 -10.08 -8.29 -23.11
C THR A 432 -8.87 -7.80 -22.36
N VAL A 433 -7.84 -8.64 -22.27
CA VAL A 433 -6.51 -8.25 -21.78
C VAL A 433 -5.53 -8.43 -22.91
N THR A 434 -4.78 -7.36 -23.23
CA THR A 434 -3.75 -7.35 -24.27
C THR A 434 -2.40 -6.97 -23.66
N TRP A 435 -1.36 -7.65 -24.11
CA TRP A 435 0.01 -7.28 -23.78
C TRP A 435 0.94 -7.55 -24.95
N SER A 436 1.99 -6.74 -25.06
CA SER A 436 3.06 -6.95 -26.02
C SER A 436 4.38 -6.51 -25.41
N ARG A 437 5.45 -7.15 -25.85
CA ARG A 437 6.83 -6.73 -25.52
C ARG A 437 7.56 -6.56 -26.84
N LYS A 438 7.85 -5.31 -27.19
CA LYS A 438 8.60 -4.97 -28.40
C LYS A 438 10.06 -4.73 -28.05
N SER A 439 10.95 -5.50 -28.63
CA SER A 439 12.39 -5.26 -28.54
C SER A 439 12.74 -4.06 -29.41
N PHE A 440 13.48 -3.10 -28.84
CA PHE A 440 13.98 -1.96 -29.61
C PHE A 440 15.20 -2.44 -30.41
N SER A 441 14.99 -2.89 -31.65
CA SER A 441 16.10 -3.20 -32.56
C SER A 441 16.53 -1.91 -33.26
N GLU A 442 17.70 -1.38 -32.92
CA GLU A 442 18.30 -0.22 -33.62
C GLU A 442 18.60 -0.51 -35.12
N ALA A 443 18.59 -1.78 -35.52
CA ALA A 443 18.97 -2.21 -36.87
C ALA A 443 17.86 -2.03 -37.93
N GLU A 444 16.64 -1.63 -37.58
CA GLU A 444 15.49 -1.59 -38.50
C GLU A 444 15.31 -0.26 -39.27
N SER A 445 16.33 0.60 -39.32
CA SER A 445 16.23 1.90 -39.99
C SER A 445 16.19 1.87 -41.52
N THR A 446 16.24 0.72 -42.21
CA THR A 446 16.24 0.70 -43.69
C THR A 446 15.43 -0.38 -44.41
N SER A 447 14.70 -1.28 -43.74
CA SER A 447 13.87 -2.27 -44.43
C SER A 447 12.46 -2.34 -43.85
N HIS A 448 11.45 -2.16 -44.71
CA HIS A 448 10.01 -2.34 -44.44
C HIS A 448 9.63 -3.79 -44.07
N HIS A 449 10.30 -4.39 -43.10
CA HIS A 449 9.90 -5.67 -42.55
C HIS A 449 8.81 -5.45 -41.51
N THR A 450 7.66 -6.05 -41.77
CA THR A 450 6.57 -6.25 -40.84
C THR A 450 7.12 -6.81 -39.54
N ILE A 451 7.21 -5.97 -38.51
CA ILE A 451 7.48 -6.37 -37.14
C ILE A 451 6.38 -7.37 -36.77
N ASN A 452 6.73 -8.64 -36.68
CA ASN A 452 5.87 -9.70 -36.14
C ASN A 452 5.76 -9.49 -34.62
N SER A 453 5.11 -8.39 -34.21
CA SER A 453 4.64 -8.19 -32.85
C SER A 453 3.51 -9.19 -32.64
N HIS A 454 3.80 -10.31 -31.97
CA HIS A 454 2.75 -11.16 -31.46
C HIS A 454 2.10 -10.44 -30.28
N ASP A 455 1.19 -9.52 -30.60
CA ASP A 455 0.29 -8.95 -29.61
C ASP A 455 -0.50 -10.11 -29.02
N THR A 456 -0.24 -10.40 -27.75
CA THR A 456 -0.91 -11.50 -27.06
C THR A 456 -2.21 -10.94 -26.49
N GLN A 457 -3.31 -11.64 -26.75
CA GLN A 457 -4.64 -11.25 -26.33
C GLN A 457 -5.34 -12.45 -25.71
N ILE A 458 -6.01 -12.22 -24.59
CA ILE A 458 -6.91 -13.17 -23.96
C ILE A 458 -8.26 -12.50 -23.71
N GLN A 459 -9.34 -13.26 -23.92
CA GLN A 459 -10.69 -12.87 -23.54
C GLN A 459 -11.05 -13.64 -22.26
N LEU A 460 -11.65 -12.95 -21.29
CA LEU A 460 -12.01 -13.48 -19.98
C LEU A 460 -13.51 -13.29 -19.76
N GLY A 461 -14.24 -14.39 -19.54
CA GLY A 461 -15.70 -14.38 -19.40
C GLY A 461 -16.22 -14.39 -17.97
N ASN A 462 -15.36 -14.56 -16.96
CA ASN A 462 -15.77 -14.59 -15.55
C ASN A 462 -14.91 -13.66 -14.69
N MET A 463 -15.48 -13.17 -13.59
CA MET A 463 -14.80 -12.19 -12.73
C MET A 463 -13.60 -12.77 -11.98
N LYS A 464 -13.55 -14.08 -11.75
CA LYS A 464 -12.39 -14.70 -11.07
C LYS A 464 -11.12 -14.50 -11.90
N GLU A 465 -11.17 -14.83 -13.19
CA GLU A 465 -10.03 -14.65 -14.10
C GLU A 465 -9.74 -13.16 -14.34
N ILE A 466 -10.78 -12.32 -14.42
CA ILE A 466 -10.63 -10.86 -14.57
C ILE A 466 -9.91 -10.25 -13.36
N ILE A 467 -10.32 -10.58 -12.14
CA ILE A 467 -9.64 -10.14 -10.92
C ILE A 467 -8.20 -10.66 -10.92
N GLY A 468 -8.02 -11.93 -11.33
CA GLY A 468 -6.74 -12.56 -11.60
C GLY A 468 -5.83 -11.67 -12.47
N ALA A 469 -6.34 -11.16 -13.59
CA ALA A 469 -5.60 -10.28 -14.48
C ALA A 469 -5.42 -8.86 -13.94
N MET A 470 -6.45 -8.28 -13.30
CA MET A 470 -6.49 -6.88 -12.90
C MET A 470 -5.52 -6.58 -11.74
N VAL A 471 -5.44 -7.43 -10.70
CA VAL A 471 -4.58 -7.14 -9.54
C VAL A 471 -3.10 -6.91 -9.90
N PRO A 472 -2.40 -7.80 -10.64
CA PRO A 472 -1.04 -7.53 -11.06
C PRO A 472 -0.95 -6.35 -12.04
N TYR A 473 -1.97 -6.15 -12.88
CA TYR A 473 -2.04 -4.96 -13.75
C TYR A 473 -2.07 -3.67 -12.92
N MET A 474 -2.80 -3.60 -11.80
CA MET A 474 -2.83 -2.42 -10.93
C MET A 474 -1.53 -2.18 -10.16
N MET A 475 -0.67 -3.20 -10.02
CA MET A 475 0.69 -3.00 -9.49
C MET A 475 1.66 -2.52 -10.56
N TYR A 476 1.40 -2.88 -11.82
CA TYR A 476 2.12 -2.35 -12.96
C TYR A 476 1.69 -0.91 -13.27
N CYS A 477 0.39 -0.60 -13.21
CA CYS A 477 -0.21 0.67 -13.59
C CYS A 477 -0.29 1.67 -12.42
N GLY A 478 -0.43 2.96 -12.75
CA GLY A 478 -0.82 4.02 -11.82
C GLY A 478 0.21 4.39 -10.75
N GLY A 479 -0.28 4.88 -9.62
CA GLY A 479 0.54 5.34 -8.49
C GLY A 479 1.33 4.26 -7.76
N PHE A 480 1.03 2.97 -7.97
CA PHE A 480 1.58 1.86 -7.18
C PHE A 480 3.11 1.81 -7.22
N ALA A 481 3.72 1.79 -8.41
CA ALA A 481 5.16 1.62 -8.55
C ALA A 481 5.95 2.82 -7.97
N SER A 482 5.37 4.01 -8.04
CA SER A 482 5.90 5.21 -7.38
C SER A 482 5.78 5.15 -5.86
N GLY A 483 4.68 4.60 -5.35
CA GLY A 483 4.51 4.26 -3.94
C GLY A 483 5.56 3.28 -3.45
N LEU A 484 5.82 2.21 -4.21
CA LEU A 484 6.86 1.22 -3.89
C LEU A 484 8.27 1.81 -3.96
N SER A 485 8.56 2.70 -4.93
CA SER A 485 9.81 3.47 -4.98
C SER A 485 10.01 4.34 -3.74
N SER A 486 8.97 5.02 -3.29
CA SER A 486 9.01 5.82 -2.06
C SER A 486 9.21 4.96 -0.82
N PHE A 487 8.49 3.85 -0.71
CA PHE A 487 8.64 2.89 0.39
C PHE A 487 10.06 2.32 0.47
N ALA A 488 10.61 1.87 -0.66
CA ALA A 488 11.99 1.40 -0.77
C ALA A 488 13.00 2.46 -0.29
N LYS A 489 12.82 3.73 -0.70
CA LYS A 489 13.67 4.86 -0.25
C LYS A 489 13.65 4.99 1.27
N VAL A 490 12.47 4.99 1.88
CA VAL A 490 12.34 5.14 3.34
C VAL A 490 12.96 3.94 4.06
N VAL A 491 12.71 2.71 3.62
CA VAL A 491 13.33 1.53 4.25
C VAL A 491 14.85 1.60 4.19
N MET A 492 15.43 2.02 3.06
CA MET A 492 16.89 2.21 2.97
C MET A 492 17.44 3.24 3.96
N THR A 493 16.65 4.24 4.37
CA THR A 493 17.09 5.23 5.37
C THR A 493 17.08 4.71 6.81
N ILE A 494 16.23 3.73 7.12
CA ILE A 494 16.13 3.12 8.46
C ILE A 494 16.89 1.79 8.57
N SER A 495 17.44 1.30 7.46
CA SER A 495 18.21 0.06 7.42
C SER A 495 19.58 0.22 8.09
N ASP A 496 20.04 -0.83 8.75
CA ASP A 496 21.41 -0.87 9.28
C ASP A 496 22.41 -0.82 8.10
N PRO A 497 23.34 0.15 8.07
CA PRO A 497 24.36 0.25 7.01
C PRO A 497 25.23 -1.00 6.87
N SER A 498 25.37 -1.81 7.93
CA SER A 498 26.15 -3.06 7.92
C SER A 498 25.43 -4.22 7.23
N THR A 499 24.10 -4.15 7.10
CA THR A 499 23.27 -5.15 6.40
C THR A 499 22.34 -4.43 5.41
N PRO A 500 22.89 -3.82 4.35
CA PRO A 500 22.10 -2.99 3.45
C PRO A 500 21.09 -3.86 2.70
N ASN A 501 19.85 -3.39 2.63
CA ASN A 501 18.88 -3.91 1.67
C ASN A 501 19.37 -3.56 0.26
N GLN A 502 19.41 -4.54 -0.64
CA GLN A 502 19.84 -4.32 -2.02
C GLN A 502 18.65 -4.36 -2.96
N TYR A 503 18.75 -3.49 -3.95
CA TYR A 503 17.78 -3.38 -5.01
C TYR A 503 18.02 -4.48 -6.06
N VAL A 504 16.97 -5.19 -6.45
CA VAL A 504 17.02 -6.20 -7.50
C VAL A 504 16.61 -5.53 -8.82
N GLY A 505 17.58 -5.01 -9.56
CA GLY A 505 17.30 -4.38 -10.87
C GLY A 505 16.88 -5.39 -11.94
N VAL A 506 15.95 -5.00 -12.80
CA VAL A 506 15.40 -5.79 -13.94
C VAL A 506 15.61 -5.12 -15.30
#